data_AF-A0A7Y5KT20-F1
#
_entry.id   AF-A0A7Y5KT20-F1
#
_cell.length_a   1.000
_cell.length_b   1.000
_cell.length_c   1.000
_cell.angle_alpha   90.00
_cell.angle_beta   90.00
_cell.angle_gamma   90.00
#
_symmetry.space_group_name_H-M   'P 1'
#
loop_
_entity.id
_entity.type
_entity.pdbx_description
1 polymer ?
#
loop_
_entity_poly.entity_id
_entity_poly.type
_entity_poly.pdbx_seq_one_letter_code
_entity_poly.pdbx_strand_id
1 'polypeptide(L)'
;MRVERPVWRRFIPRFSGRAAQWVRQGGHAAIQHSDKHIDLLLGVDEQGAVTESALWAVLALEQRRYVRVKEGPAKGLFIARAAVHSLDAVLDWCDRDSIHEGPTRKMRLDCLECGACCHEANVILDEEDFERFREGGRPELAKKPYVKRSRDGKVTLRFLDNGRCRNLAEDNKCHIYELRPFNCRVFPVGSEACLAARESTLSIRDDARARS
;
A
#
# COMPACT_ATOMS: atom_id res chain seq x y z
N MET A 1 -4.95 -2.52 -15.59
CA MET A 1 -4.39 -1.14 -15.48
C MET A 1 -2.86 -1.18 -15.60
N ARG A 2 -2.23 -0.19 -16.26
CA ARG A 2 -0.77 0.01 -16.19
C ARG A 2 -0.47 0.96 -15.05
N VAL A 3 0.44 0.58 -14.15
CA VAL A 3 0.84 1.38 -13.00
C VAL A 3 2.34 1.58 -13.05
N GLU A 4 2.79 2.78 -12.75
CA GLU A 4 4.19 3.08 -12.49
C GLU A 4 4.36 3.32 -10.98
N ARG A 5 5.20 2.53 -10.34
CA ARG A 5 5.43 2.58 -8.89
C ARG A 5 6.89 2.91 -8.56
N PRO A 6 7.14 3.59 -7.43
CA PRO A 6 8.48 3.83 -6.91
C PRO A 6 9.15 2.51 -6.51
N VAL A 7 10.47 2.42 -6.69
CA VAL A 7 11.32 1.29 -6.28
C VAL A 7 12.01 1.65 -4.97
N TRP A 8 11.90 0.77 -3.97
CA TRP A 8 12.61 0.90 -2.70
C TRP A 8 14.06 0.46 -2.84
N ARG A 9 14.98 1.34 -2.45
CA ARG A 9 16.42 1.03 -2.44
C ARG A 9 17.01 1.22 -1.05
N ARG A 10 17.76 0.22 -0.60
CA ARG A 10 18.53 0.28 0.65
C ARG A 10 19.84 1.05 0.45
N PHE A 11 20.11 1.97 1.37
CA PHE A 11 21.36 2.73 1.47
C PHE A 11 21.88 2.70 2.92
N ILE A 12 23.12 3.14 3.09
CA ILE A 12 23.71 3.43 4.40
C ILE A 12 24.09 4.93 4.47
N PRO A 13 24.30 5.53 5.65
CA PRO A 13 24.39 6.99 5.81
C PRO A 13 25.43 7.69 4.92
N ARG A 14 26.59 7.04 4.69
CA ARG A 14 27.64 7.58 3.79
C ARG A 14 27.18 7.77 2.34
N PHE A 15 26.10 7.12 1.92
CA PHE A 15 25.52 7.22 0.58
C PHE A 15 24.21 8.04 0.57
N SER A 16 23.95 8.84 1.60
CA SER A 16 22.76 9.71 1.68
C SER A 16 22.57 10.63 0.47
N GLY A 17 23.66 11.08 -0.17
CA GLY A 17 23.58 11.83 -1.44
C GLY A 17 22.98 11.03 -2.59
N ARG A 18 23.40 9.76 -2.75
CA ARG A 18 22.83 8.85 -3.75
C ARG A 18 21.40 8.47 -3.41
N ALA A 19 21.09 8.28 -2.13
CA ALA A 19 19.72 8.04 -1.66
C ALA A 19 18.79 9.21 -2.02
N ALA A 20 19.24 10.45 -1.78
CA ALA A 20 18.46 11.63 -2.14
C ALA A 20 18.29 11.79 -3.66
N GLN A 21 19.32 11.47 -4.45
CA GLN A 21 19.20 11.45 -5.91
C GLN A 21 18.19 10.41 -6.39
N TRP A 22 18.26 9.18 -5.87
CA TRP A 22 17.32 8.10 -6.18
C TRP A 22 15.86 8.51 -5.93
N VAL A 23 15.61 9.12 -4.78
CA VAL A 23 14.27 9.60 -4.40
C VAL A 23 13.80 10.73 -5.30
N ARG A 24 14.67 11.68 -5.67
CA ARG A 24 14.34 12.75 -6.63
C ARG A 24 14.04 12.24 -8.04
N GLN A 25 14.50 11.05 -8.39
CA GLN A 25 14.19 10.42 -9.67
C GLN A 25 12.90 9.58 -9.61
N GLY A 26 12.12 9.68 -8.53
CA GLY A 26 10.82 9.03 -8.37
C GLY A 26 10.82 7.78 -7.51
N GLY A 27 11.97 7.36 -6.97
CA GLY A 27 12.07 6.18 -6.10
C GLY A 27 11.82 6.47 -4.63
N HIS A 28 12.02 5.44 -3.81
CA HIS A 28 12.04 5.54 -2.35
C HIS A 28 13.35 4.97 -1.82
N ALA A 29 13.81 5.46 -0.67
CA ALA A 29 15.06 4.98 -0.09
C ALA A 29 14.90 4.63 1.40
N ALA A 30 15.48 3.51 1.79
CA ALA A 30 15.66 3.12 3.19
C ALA A 30 17.11 3.34 3.57
N ILE A 31 17.38 4.33 4.43
CA ILE A 31 18.71 4.61 4.96
C ILE A 31 18.87 3.82 6.26
N GLN A 32 19.65 2.75 6.22
CA GLN A 32 19.92 1.93 7.39
C GLN A 32 21.14 2.43 8.15
N HIS A 33 20.90 2.98 9.33
CA HIS A 33 21.93 3.44 10.26
C HIS A 33 22.48 2.29 11.13
N SER A 34 21.62 1.34 11.51
CA SER A 34 21.98 0.13 12.27
C SER A 34 20.95 -0.99 12.05
N ASP A 35 21.11 -2.12 12.73
CA ASP A 35 20.12 -3.20 12.79
C ASP A 35 18.74 -2.75 13.33
N LYS A 36 18.73 -1.74 14.21
CA LYS A 36 17.51 -1.20 14.85
C LYS A 36 17.11 0.17 14.32
N HIS A 37 17.83 0.70 13.32
CA HIS A 37 17.58 2.03 12.79
C HIS A 37 17.55 2.09 11.27
N ILE A 38 16.35 2.28 10.74
CA ILE A 38 16.09 2.65 9.35
C ILE A 38 15.27 3.94 9.29
N ASP A 39 15.74 4.87 8.47
CA ASP A 39 15.00 6.05 8.06
C ASP A 39 14.53 5.92 6.61
N LEU A 40 13.25 6.22 6.38
CA LEU A 40 12.61 6.21 5.08
C LEU A 40 12.71 7.60 4.47
N LEU A 41 13.39 7.73 3.33
CA LEU A 41 13.41 8.94 2.54
C LEU A 41 12.32 8.86 1.46
N LEU A 42 11.33 9.73 1.60
CA LEU A 42 10.05 9.67 0.89
C LEU A 42 10.10 10.42 -0.44
N GLY A 43 9.49 9.82 -1.47
CA GLY A 43 9.33 10.41 -2.80
C GLY A 43 8.45 11.66 -2.77
N VAL A 44 8.82 12.65 -3.58
CA VAL A 44 8.07 13.90 -3.76
C VAL A 44 7.65 14.07 -5.22
N ASP A 45 6.54 14.77 -5.44
CA ASP A 45 6.09 15.18 -6.77
C ASP A 45 6.89 16.40 -7.29
N GLU A 46 6.52 16.87 -8.48
CA GLU A 46 7.16 18.03 -9.13
C GLU A 46 7.03 19.32 -8.32
N GLN A 47 6.01 19.43 -7.48
CA GLN A 47 5.77 20.56 -6.59
C GLN A 47 6.49 20.41 -5.25
N GLY A 48 7.17 19.28 -5.02
CA GLY A 48 7.90 18.97 -3.81
C GLY A 48 7.01 18.53 -2.64
N ALA A 49 5.77 18.12 -2.91
CA ALA A 49 4.88 17.51 -1.92
C ALA A 49 5.09 15.99 -1.86
N VAL A 50 4.81 15.37 -0.72
CA VAL A 50 4.96 13.91 -0.56
C VAL A 50 3.98 13.19 -1.47
N THR A 51 4.49 12.27 -2.29
CA THR A 51 3.66 11.49 -3.22
C THR A 51 2.66 10.60 -2.47
N GLU A 52 1.53 10.30 -3.11
CA GLU A 52 0.54 9.35 -2.59
C GLU A 52 1.19 7.99 -2.26
N SER A 53 2.01 7.44 -3.15
CA SER A 53 2.74 6.17 -2.91
C SER A 53 3.59 6.20 -1.65
N ALA A 54 4.27 7.32 -1.37
CA ALA A 54 5.06 7.49 -0.16
C ALA A 54 4.19 7.57 1.10
N LEU A 55 3.06 8.29 1.04
CA LEU A 55 2.11 8.35 2.16
C LEU A 55 1.56 6.96 2.51
N TRP A 56 1.18 6.19 1.50
CA TRP A 56 0.68 4.83 1.70
C TRP A 56 1.73 3.87 2.24
N ALA A 57 3.00 4.02 1.85
CA ALA A 57 4.08 3.22 2.44
C ALA A 57 4.29 3.55 3.93
N VAL A 58 4.22 4.84 4.32
CA VAL A 58 4.28 5.27 5.72
C VAL A 58 3.09 4.71 6.51
N LEU A 59 1.88 4.79 5.95
CA LEU A 59 0.66 4.23 6.55
C LEU A 59 0.73 2.71 6.73
N ALA A 60 1.29 1.99 5.74
CA ALA A 60 1.45 0.54 5.80
C ALA A 60 2.37 0.08 6.96
N LEU A 61 3.27 0.96 7.42
CA LEU A 61 4.16 0.73 8.56
C LEU A 61 3.60 1.28 9.88
N GLU A 62 2.32 1.68 9.88
CA GLU A 62 1.64 2.36 11.00
C GLU A 62 2.34 3.63 11.48
N GLN A 63 3.17 4.23 10.63
CA GLN A 63 3.84 5.48 10.93
C GLN A 63 2.90 6.64 10.65
N ARG A 64 2.90 7.64 11.54
CA ARG A 64 2.05 8.83 11.42
C ARG A 64 2.84 10.13 11.29
N ARG A 65 4.17 10.06 11.35
CA ARG A 65 5.03 11.24 11.40
C ARG A 65 6.15 11.10 10.40
N TYR A 66 6.29 12.13 9.59
CA TYR A 66 7.44 12.39 8.74
C TYR A 66 7.79 13.87 8.87
N VAL A 67 9.05 14.22 8.66
CA VAL A 67 9.54 15.59 8.80
C VAL A 67 10.26 16.02 7.53
N ARG A 68 10.16 17.31 7.20
CA ARG A 68 10.89 17.88 6.07
C ARG A 68 12.36 18.08 6.44
N VAL A 69 13.25 17.60 5.59
CA VAL A 69 14.70 17.74 5.77
C VAL A 69 15.12 19.16 5.38
N LYS A 70 15.77 19.86 6.30
CA LYS A 70 16.17 21.28 6.14
C LYS A 70 17.54 21.47 5.49
N GLU A 71 18.44 20.50 5.67
CA GLU A 71 19.86 20.62 5.31
C GLU A 71 20.42 19.31 4.75
N GLY A 72 21.62 19.40 4.16
CA GLY A 72 22.33 18.26 3.60
C GLY A 72 21.76 17.75 2.27
N PRO A 73 22.22 16.57 1.80
CA PRO A 73 21.90 16.09 0.46
C PRO A 73 20.41 15.82 0.22
N ALA A 74 19.68 15.49 1.28
CA ALA A 74 18.24 15.24 1.28
C ALA A 74 17.38 16.50 1.50
N LYS A 75 17.98 17.70 1.54
CA LYS A 75 17.25 18.96 1.71
C LYS A 75 16.05 19.05 0.75
N GLY A 76 14.89 19.41 1.32
CA GLY A 76 13.62 19.54 0.60
C GLY A 76 12.79 18.26 0.56
N LEU A 77 13.40 17.09 0.76
CA LEU A 77 12.70 15.80 0.87
C LEU A 77 12.14 15.59 2.29
N PHE A 78 11.44 14.46 2.47
CA PHE A 78 10.83 14.09 3.75
C PHE A 78 11.39 12.78 4.25
N ILE A 79 11.57 12.70 5.57
CA ILE A 79 12.09 11.52 6.25
C ILE A 79 11.10 11.02 7.29
N ALA A 80 10.89 9.71 7.34
CA ALA A 80 10.09 9.04 8.36
C ALA A 80 10.94 7.97 9.05
N ARG A 81 10.92 7.92 10.38
CA ARG A 81 11.61 6.89 11.14
C ARG A 81 10.78 5.61 11.12
N ALA A 82 11.31 4.50 10.60
CA ALA A 82 10.63 3.22 10.72
C ALA A 82 10.63 2.75 12.18
N ALA A 83 9.48 2.31 12.69
CA ALA A 83 9.41 1.69 14.01
C ALA A 83 10.12 0.33 14.01
N VAL A 84 10.58 -0.08 15.19
CA VAL A 84 11.36 -1.32 15.35
C VAL A 84 10.61 -2.55 14.85
N HIS A 85 9.29 -2.61 15.08
CA HIS A 85 8.46 -3.75 14.65
C HIS A 85 8.28 -3.85 13.13
N SER A 86 8.65 -2.82 12.37
CA SER A 86 8.42 -2.75 10.92
C SER A 86 9.70 -2.72 10.09
N LEU A 87 10.87 -2.89 10.73
CA LEU A 87 12.17 -2.89 10.05
C LEU A 87 12.28 -4.03 9.04
N ASP A 88 11.83 -5.23 9.40
CA ASP A 88 11.88 -6.40 8.50
C ASP A 88 11.02 -6.19 7.26
N ALA A 89 9.84 -5.55 7.39
CA ALA A 89 9.00 -5.21 6.25
C ALA A 89 9.70 -4.22 5.31
N VAL A 90 10.36 -3.19 5.84
CA VAL A 90 11.10 -2.23 5.02
C VAL A 90 12.27 -2.89 4.28
N LEU A 91 12.98 -3.80 4.95
CA LEU A 91 14.07 -4.55 4.34
C LEU A 91 13.57 -5.53 3.27
N ASP A 92 12.45 -6.20 3.51
CA ASP A 92 11.78 -7.06 2.53
C ASP A 92 11.36 -6.27 1.27
N TRP A 93 10.82 -5.06 1.43
CA TRP A 93 10.51 -4.19 0.28
C TRP A 93 11.75 -3.87 -0.55
N CYS A 94 12.86 -3.55 0.11
CA CYS A 94 14.13 -3.27 -0.56
C CYS A 94 14.73 -4.51 -1.24
N ASP A 95 14.56 -5.69 -0.65
CA ASP A 95 15.02 -6.96 -1.21
C ASP A 95 14.21 -7.34 -2.46
N ARG A 96 12.87 -7.31 -2.36
CA ARG A 96 11.96 -7.52 -3.49
C ARG A 96 12.28 -6.56 -4.64
N ASP A 97 12.51 -5.29 -4.32
CA ASP A 97 12.75 -4.24 -5.31
C ASP A 97 14.21 -4.22 -5.82
N SER A 98 15.10 -5.05 -5.26
CA SER A 98 16.54 -4.98 -5.53
C SER A 98 16.91 -5.28 -6.98
N ILE A 99 16.08 -6.06 -7.68
CA ILE A 99 16.29 -6.50 -9.07
C ILE A 99 16.06 -5.39 -10.10
N HIS A 100 15.37 -4.31 -9.73
CA HIS A 100 15.06 -3.21 -10.65
C HIS A 100 16.21 -2.22 -10.67
N GLU A 101 16.79 -1.92 -11.83
CA GLU A 101 17.90 -0.94 -11.89
C GLU A 101 17.44 0.51 -11.67
N GLY A 102 16.22 0.82 -12.09
CA GLY A 102 15.65 2.16 -12.07
C GLY A 102 14.93 2.53 -10.76
N PRO A 103 14.69 3.84 -10.53
CA PRO A 103 13.97 4.37 -9.38
C PRO A 103 12.45 4.14 -9.45
N THR A 104 11.92 3.86 -10.64
CA THR A 104 10.53 3.50 -10.86
C THR A 104 10.46 2.22 -11.70
N ARG A 105 9.31 1.54 -11.64
CA ARG A 105 9.02 0.38 -12.47
C ARG A 105 7.59 0.38 -12.94
N LYS A 106 7.35 -0.16 -14.13
CA LYS A 106 6.02 -0.28 -14.73
C LYS A 106 5.50 -1.71 -14.56
N MET A 107 4.22 -1.82 -14.21
CA MET A 107 3.54 -3.09 -13.99
C MET A 107 2.15 -3.08 -14.63
N ARG A 108 1.65 -4.26 -14.99
CA ARG A 108 0.24 -4.46 -15.36
C ARG A 108 -0.49 -5.14 -14.22
N LEU A 109 -1.40 -4.41 -13.58
CA LEU A 109 -2.20 -4.89 -12.46
C LEU A 109 -3.67 -4.71 -12.77
N ASP A 110 -4.47 -5.76 -12.55
CA ASP A 110 -5.91 -5.73 -12.73
C ASP A 110 -6.62 -6.35 -11.52
N CYS A 111 -7.40 -5.53 -10.82
CA CYS A 111 -8.13 -5.95 -9.63
C CYS A 111 -9.27 -6.92 -9.98
N LEU A 112 -9.83 -6.84 -11.19
CA LEU A 112 -10.90 -7.73 -11.67
C LEU A 112 -10.37 -9.09 -12.14
N GLU A 113 -9.05 -9.23 -12.31
CA GLU A 113 -8.40 -10.51 -12.62
C GLU A 113 -7.82 -11.15 -11.34
N CYS A 114 -7.11 -10.36 -10.51
CA CYS A 114 -6.32 -10.94 -9.42
C CYS A 114 -7.08 -11.10 -8.09
N GLY A 115 -7.99 -10.18 -7.74
CA GLY A 115 -8.75 -10.23 -6.47
C GLY A 115 -7.92 -10.24 -5.18
N ALA A 116 -6.59 -10.09 -5.22
CA ALA A 116 -5.71 -10.41 -4.08
C ALA A 116 -6.04 -9.63 -2.79
N CYS A 117 -6.24 -8.31 -2.89
CA CYS A 117 -6.58 -7.49 -1.73
C CYS A 117 -7.99 -7.76 -1.16
N CYS A 118 -8.81 -8.55 -1.85
CA CYS A 118 -10.14 -8.95 -1.38
C CYS A 118 -10.10 -10.17 -0.44
N HIS A 119 -8.92 -10.63 -0.01
CA HIS A 119 -8.78 -11.75 0.93
C HIS A 119 -8.37 -11.34 2.35
N GLU A 120 -7.78 -10.17 2.54
CA GLU A 120 -7.35 -9.71 3.88
C GLU A 120 -7.36 -8.18 3.92
N ALA A 121 -8.51 -7.57 4.21
CA ALA A 121 -8.60 -6.12 4.38
C ALA A 121 -9.56 -5.71 5.50
N ASN A 122 -9.15 -4.72 6.30
CA ASN A 122 -10.01 -4.06 7.26
C ASN A 122 -10.75 -2.89 6.58
N VAL A 123 -11.78 -3.21 5.80
CA VAL A 123 -12.59 -2.22 5.09
C VAL A 123 -13.61 -1.64 6.06
N ILE A 124 -13.32 -0.43 6.55
CA ILE A 124 -14.24 0.36 7.35
C ILE A 124 -15.25 1.00 6.41
N LEU A 125 -16.51 1.03 6.84
CA LEU A 125 -17.62 1.66 6.13
C LEU A 125 -18.10 2.87 6.93
N ASP A 126 -18.31 3.97 6.21
CA ASP A 126 -18.92 5.20 6.74
C ASP A 126 -20.33 5.43 6.19
N GLU A 127 -20.95 6.56 6.54
CA GLU A 127 -22.29 6.88 6.06
C GLU A 127 -22.32 7.17 4.55
N GLU A 128 -21.24 7.71 3.97
CA GLU A 128 -21.15 7.94 2.53
C GLU A 128 -21.15 6.61 1.76
N ASP A 129 -20.52 5.56 2.32
CA ASP A 129 -20.60 4.22 1.77
C ASP A 129 -22.03 3.67 1.79
N PHE A 130 -22.79 3.92 2.86
CA PHE A 130 -24.19 3.48 2.96
C PHE A 130 -25.12 4.26 2.04
N GLU A 131 -24.90 5.56 1.88
CA GLU A 131 -25.62 6.38 0.90
C GLU A 131 -25.38 5.85 -0.51
N ARG A 132 -24.11 5.59 -0.86
CA ARG A 132 -23.74 5.03 -2.16
C ARG A 132 -24.42 3.69 -2.43
N PHE A 133 -24.54 2.83 -1.43
CA PHE A 133 -25.29 1.57 -1.56
C PHE A 133 -26.79 1.81 -1.78
N ARG A 134 -27.39 2.79 -1.11
CA ARG A 134 -28.81 3.16 -1.27
C ARG A 134 -29.08 3.74 -2.66
N GLU A 135 -28.31 4.72 -3.09
CA GLU A 135 -28.40 5.33 -4.42
C GLU A 135 -28.13 4.31 -5.54
N GLY A 136 -27.21 3.37 -5.29
CA GLY A 136 -26.91 2.26 -6.18
C GLY A 136 -27.96 1.15 -6.24
N GLY A 137 -29.10 1.31 -5.55
CA GLY A 137 -30.19 0.31 -5.53
C GLY A 137 -29.85 -0.98 -4.78
N ARG A 138 -28.82 -0.96 -3.93
CA ARG A 138 -28.32 -2.12 -3.15
C ARG A 138 -28.28 -1.83 -1.64
N PRO A 139 -29.36 -1.32 -1.01
CA PRO A 139 -29.38 -0.95 0.41
C PRO A 139 -29.14 -2.11 1.36
N GLU A 140 -29.30 -3.36 0.91
CA GLU A 140 -29.03 -4.55 1.69
C GLU A 140 -27.54 -4.74 2.00
N LEU A 141 -26.63 -4.13 1.21
CA LEU A 141 -25.19 -4.14 1.45
C LEU A 141 -24.80 -3.43 2.76
N ALA A 142 -25.65 -2.54 3.28
CA ALA A 142 -25.44 -1.86 4.57
C ALA A 142 -25.87 -2.70 5.79
N LYS A 143 -26.38 -3.92 5.57
CA LYS A 143 -26.98 -4.79 6.60
C LYS A 143 -26.28 -6.14 6.68
N LYS A 144 -26.59 -6.93 7.71
CA LYS A 144 -26.17 -8.35 7.75
C LYS A 144 -26.81 -9.08 6.56
N PRO A 145 -26.10 -10.02 5.91
CA PRO A 145 -24.79 -10.56 6.29
C PRO A 145 -23.57 -9.77 5.76
N TYR A 146 -23.74 -8.70 4.98
CA TYR A 146 -22.64 -8.02 4.28
C TYR A 146 -21.72 -7.19 5.18
N VAL A 147 -22.20 -6.75 6.35
CA VAL A 147 -21.41 -5.96 7.30
C VAL A 147 -21.24 -6.65 8.66
N LYS A 148 -20.22 -6.21 9.38
CA LYS A 148 -19.98 -6.50 10.80
C LYS A 148 -19.96 -5.17 11.55
N ARG A 149 -20.65 -5.12 12.71
CA ARG A 149 -20.58 -3.99 13.63
C ARG A 149 -19.76 -4.41 14.85
N SER A 150 -18.75 -3.64 15.19
CA SER A 150 -17.94 -3.84 16.39
C SER A 150 -18.57 -3.13 17.60
N ARG A 151 -18.07 -3.45 18.80
CA ARG A 151 -18.58 -2.88 20.06
C ARG A 151 -18.31 -1.37 20.17
N ASP A 152 -17.27 -0.87 19.51
CA ASP A 152 -16.90 0.55 19.42
C ASP A 152 -17.69 1.31 18.32
N GLY A 153 -18.73 0.70 17.76
CA GLY A 153 -19.64 1.34 16.79
C GLY A 153 -19.13 1.36 15.35
N LYS A 154 -17.90 0.91 15.08
CA LYS A 154 -17.40 0.83 13.70
C LYS A 154 -18.15 -0.24 12.91
N VAL A 155 -18.40 0.06 11.64
CA VAL A 155 -18.97 -0.87 10.70
C VAL A 155 -17.89 -1.26 9.71
N THR A 156 -17.71 -2.55 9.48
CA THR A 156 -16.76 -3.08 8.50
C THR A 156 -17.44 -4.01 7.51
N LEU A 157 -16.88 -4.09 6.32
CA LEU A 157 -17.29 -5.09 5.34
C LEU A 157 -16.98 -6.50 5.86
N ARG A 158 -17.88 -7.46 5.64
CA ARG A 158 -17.70 -8.83 6.12
C ARG A 158 -16.85 -9.65 5.15
N PHE A 159 -15.80 -10.22 5.71
CA PHE A 159 -14.97 -11.26 5.11
C PHE A 159 -15.47 -12.62 5.63
N LEU A 160 -15.40 -13.66 4.79
CA LEU A 160 -15.74 -15.04 5.13
C LEU A 160 -14.64 -15.64 6.02
N ASP A 161 -14.90 -16.80 6.63
CA ASP A 161 -13.95 -17.44 7.56
C ASP A 161 -12.63 -17.85 6.86
N ASN A 162 -12.66 -18.02 5.54
CA ASN A 162 -11.47 -18.27 4.70
C ASN A 162 -10.81 -16.97 4.20
N GLY A 163 -11.14 -15.82 4.79
CA GLY A 163 -10.62 -14.52 4.38
C GLY A 163 -11.30 -13.93 3.13
N ARG A 164 -12.03 -14.67 2.31
CA ARG A 164 -12.61 -14.08 1.08
C ARG A 164 -13.64 -12.99 1.42
N CYS A 165 -13.54 -11.83 0.79
CA CYS A 165 -14.57 -10.80 0.82
C CYS A 165 -15.90 -11.42 0.34
N ARG A 166 -16.98 -11.18 1.08
CA ARG A 166 -18.31 -11.74 0.74
C ARG A 166 -18.85 -11.27 -0.61
N ASN A 167 -18.34 -10.17 -1.15
CA ASN A 167 -18.72 -9.65 -2.46
C ASN A 167 -17.79 -10.10 -3.60
N LEU A 168 -16.79 -10.95 -3.32
CA LEU A 168 -15.86 -11.48 -4.30
C LEU A 168 -16.42 -12.76 -4.92
N ALA A 169 -16.68 -12.72 -6.23
CA ALA A 169 -17.12 -13.88 -7.01
C ALA A 169 -16.02 -14.95 -7.10
N GLU A 170 -16.39 -16.16 -7.55
CA GLU A 170 -15.44 -17.25 -7.77
C GLU A 170 -14.40 -16.91 -8.85
N ASP A 171 -14.76 -16.09 -9.83
CA ASP A 171 -13.89 -15.61 -10.91
C ASP A 171 -13.06 -14.35 -10.54
N ASN A 172 -12.96 -14.05 -9.24
CA ASN A 172 -12.29 -12.87 -8.67
C ASN A 172 -12.90 -11.50 -9.01
N LYS A 173 -14.06 -11.45 -9.67
CA LYS A 173 -14.74 -10.17 -9.92
C LYS A 173 -15.56 -9.75 -8.70
N CYS A 174 -15.58 -8.45 -8.43
CA CYS A 174 -16.37 -7.90 -7.35
C CYS A 174 -17.82 -7.67 -7.80
N HIS A 175 -18.80 -8.27 -7.13
CA HIS A 175 -20.22 -8.07 -7.42
C HIS A 175 -20.72 -6.64 -7.17
N ILE A 176 -19.94 -5.83 -6.46
CA ILE A 176 -20.25 -4.44 -6.12
C ILE A 176 -19.18 -3.49 -6.66
N TYR A 177 -18.49 -3.85 -7.76
CA TYR A 177 -17.32 -3.09 -8.23
C TYR A 177 -17.60 -1.59 -8.42
N GLU A 178 -18.75 -1.25 -9.02
CA GLU A 178 -19.20 0.13 -9.21
C GLU A 178 -19.72 0.81 -7.94
N LEU A 179 -20.03 0.04 -6.90
CA LEU A 179 -20.51 0.52 -5.60
C LEU A 179 -19.47 0.38 -4.49
N ARG A 180 -18.23 0.02 -4.81
CA ARG A 180 -17.16 -0.26 -3.84
C ARG A 180 -17.08 0.82 -2.74
N PRO A 181 -16.86 0.42 -1.47
CA PRO A 181 -16.57 1.35 -0.39
C PRO A 181 -15.40 2.27 -0.69
N PHE A 182 -15.33 3.42 -0.02
CA PHE A 182 -14.25 4.39 -0.16
C PHE A 182 -12.88 3.74 0.01
N ASN A 183 -12.67 2.97 1.09
CA ASN A 183 -11.41 2.24 1.33
C ASN A 183 -10.99 1.34 0.16
N CYS A 184 -11.95 0.68 -0.51
CA CYS A 184 -11.67 -0.19 -1.65
C CYS A 184 -11.36 0.60 -2.94
N ARG A 185 -11.82 1.86 -3.04
CA ARG A 185 -11.57 2.74 -4.20
C ARG A 185 -10.22 3.43 -4.10
N VAL A 186 -9.90 3.95 -2.92
CA VAL A 186 -8.65 4.69 -2.69
C VAL A 186 -7.46 3.78 -2.43
N PHE A 187 -7.67 2.47 -2.27
CA PHE A 187 -6.57 1.52 -2.09
C PHE A 187 -5.63 1.57 -3.30
N PRO A 188 -4.37 2.02 -3.11
CA PRO A 188 -3.43 2.28 -4.20
C PRO A 188 -2.93 0.96 -4.81
N VAL A 189 -3.25 0.77 -6.08
CA VAL A 189 -2.78 -0.37 -6.86
C VAL A 189 -1.26 -0.27 -7.02
N GLY A 190 -0.53 -1.34 -6.70
CA GLY A 190 0.94 -1.37 -6.75
C GLY A 190 1.65 -0.81 -5.52
N SER A 191 0.92 -0.40 -4.48
CA SER A 191 1.49 -0.10 -3.17
C SER A 191 2.08 -1.34 -2.47
N GLU A 192 2.84 -1.11 -1.41
CA GLU A 192 3.42 -2.18 -0.59
C GLU A 192 2.35 -3.13 -0.03
N ALA A 193 1.21 -2.61 0.42
CA ALA A 193 0.09 -3.43 0.86
C ALA A 193 -0.54 -4.23 -0.29
N CYS A 194 -0.62 -3.66 -1.49
CA CYS A 194 -1.12 -4.36 -2.68
C CYS A 194 -0.19 -5.52 -3.09
N LEU A 195 1.12 -5.28 -3.08
CA LEU A 195 2.12 -6.30 -3.40
C LEU A 195 2.15 -7.41 -2.34
N ALA A 196 2.08 -7.05 -1.06
CA ALA A 196 1.98 -8.02 0.03
C ALA A 196 0.74 -8.92 -0.10
N ALA A 197 -0.43 -8.35 -0.42
CA ALA A 197 -1.64 -9.13 -0.64
C ALA A 197 -1.52 -10.10 -1.82
N ARG A 198 -0.83 -9.71 -2.91
CA ARG A 198 -0.57 -10.60 -4.05
C ARG A 198 0.36 -11.75 -3.67
N GLU A 199 1.35 -11.49 -2.84
CA GLU A 199 2.27 -12.51 -2.36
C GLU A 199 1.55 -13.49 -1.43
N SER A 200 0.79 -13.01 -0.44
CA SER A 200 0.08 -13.87 0.51
C SER A 200 -1.05 -14.67 -0.13
N THR A 201 -1.80 -14.06 -1.05
CA THR A 201 -3.01 -14.67 -1.61
C THR A 201 -2.74 -15.50 -2.86
N LEU A 202 -1.83 -15.05 -3.72
CA LEU A 202 -1.59 -15.64 -5.04
C LEU A 202 -0.21 -16.27 -5.17
N SER A 203 0.63 -16.17 -4.13
CA SER A 203 2.05 -16.53 -4.19
C SER A 203 2.73 -15.84 -5.36
N ILE A 204 2.44 -14.55 -5.60
CA ILE A 204 3.10 -13.75 -6.64
C ILE A 204 3.99 -12.70 -5.99
N ARG A 205 5.29 -12.81 -6.17
CA ARG A 205 6.31 -11.83 -5.74
C ARG A 205 6.96 -11.25 -6.98
N ASP A 206 6.84 -9.94 -7.14
CA ASP A 206 7.46 -9.20 -8.25
C ASP A 206 7.09 -9.72 -9.66
N ASP A 207 5.80 -10.00 -9.88
CA ASP A 207 5.21 -10.57 -11.10
C ASP A 207 5.67 -12.00 -11.45
N ALA A 208 6.50 -12.63 -10.61
CA ALA A 208 6.81 -14.05 -10.67
C ALA A 208 6.01 -14.83 -9.62
N ARG A 209 5.60 -16.06 -9.93
CA ARG A 209 5.08 -16.97 -8.90
C ARG A 209 6.24 -17.34 -7.96
N ALA A 210 6.07 -17.06 -6.66
CA ALA A 210 6.96 -17.54 -5.62
C ALA A 210 7.05 -19.07 -5.72
N ARG A 211 8.26 -19.60 -5.69
CA ARG A 211 8.47 -21.05 -5.74
C ARG A 211 7.93 -21.64 -4.44
N SER A 212 7.02 -22.61 -4.57
CA SER A 212 6.49 -23.44 -3.47
C SER A 212 7.57 -24.25 -2.79
#